data_AF-A0A645J908-F1
#
_entry.id   AF-A0A645J908-F1
#
_cell.length_a   1.000
_cell.length_b   1.000
_cell.length_c   1.000
_cell.angle_alpha   90.00
_cell.angle_beta   90.00
_cell.angle_gamma   90.00
#
_symmetry.space_group_name_H-M   'P 1'
#
loop_
_entity.id
_entity.type
_entity.pdbx_description
1 polymer ?
#
loop_
_entity_poly.entity_id
_entity_poly.type
_entity_poly.pdbx_seq_one_letter_code
_entity_poly.pdbx_strand_id
1 'polypeptide(L)'
;MVYSSRFSNSAGGTKELYYSNGGMLNLDTNEITPEGGLREREASAMGLKANLLEKFTLPSITVEAEANTGGDSLTSAHMRNWMECVREKNMATNCPVEAGHSHAIACAMANAAYRTGMRATYDAKTKQIVAGGKIFKY
;
A
#
# COMPACT_ATOMS: atom_id res chain seq x y z
N MET A 1 10.88 -8.24 -8.61
CA MET A 1 11.44 -7.71 -7.35
C MET A 1 10.73 -8.42 -6.22
N VAL A 2 11.43 -9.14 -5.35
CA VAL A 2 10.84 -9.87 -4.22
C VAL A 2 11.27 -9.15 -2.95
N TYR A 3 10.31 -8.60 -2.21
CA TYR A 3 10.53 -8.02 -0.89
C TYR A 3 10.06 -9.05 0.15
N SER A 4 10.88 -9.33 1.17
CA SER A 4 10.46 -10.13 2.32
C SER A 4 10.26 -9.22 3.53
N SER A 5 9.09 -9.27 4.15
CA SER A 5 8.79 -8.56 5.40
C SER A 5 8.73 -9.54 6.58
N ARG A 6 9.08 -9.06 7.78
CA ARG A 6 8.77 -9.72 9.07
C ARG A 6 7.85 -8.80 9.86
N PHE A 7 6.55 -9.10 9.84
CA PHE A 7 5.56 -8.35 10.62
C PHE A 7 5.50 -8.88 12.06
N SER A 8 5.85 -8.07 13.04
CA SER A 8 5.54 -8.30 14.45
C SER A 8 4.47 -7.31 14.91
N ASN A 9 3.27 -7.81 15.15
CA ASN A 9 2.20 -7.06 15.79
C ASN A 9 2.52 -6.91 17.29
N SER A 10 3.00 -5.73 17.71
CA SER A 10 2.64 -5.04 18.96
C SER A 10 3.75 -4.07 19.41
N ALA A 11 3.31 -2.86 19.80
CA ALA A 11 3.98 -1.87 20.66
C ALA A 11 5.38 -1.34 20.24
N GLY A 12 5.36 -0.22 19.51
CA GLY A 12 6.32 0.88 19.73
C GLY A 12 7.79 0.64 19.36
N GLY A 13 8.07 -0.34 18.50
CA GLY A 13 9.44 -0.65 18.08
C GLY A 13 9.50 -1.51 16.82
N THR A 14 8.71 -1.17 15.80
CA THR A 14 8.72 -1.87 14.51
C THR A 14 9.95 -1.43 13.69
N LYS A 15 11.06 -2.16 13.82
CA LYS A 15 12.17 -2.03 12.87
C LYS A 15 11.82 -2.79 11.59
N GLU A 16 11.17 -2.11 10.66
CA GLU A 16 10.92 -2.66 9.34
C GLU A 16 12.09 -2.35 8.40
N LEU A 17 12.91 -3.38 8.14
CA LEU A 17 14.02 -3.35 7.19
C LEU A 17 13.66 -4.16 5.97
N TYR A 18 13.51 -3.50 4.83
CA TYR A 18 13.21 -4.12 3.54
C TYR A 18 14.47 -4.18 2.68
N TYR A 19 14.89 -5.37 2.30
CA TYR A 19 16.05 -5.57 1.43
C TYR A 19 15.63 -5.84 0.00
N SER A 20 16.43 -5.34 -0.94
CA SER A 20 16.34 -5.61 -2.37
C SER A 20 17.73 -5.76 -2.97
N ASN A 21 17.81 -6.16 -4.24
CA ASN A 21 19.08 -6.15 -4.95
C ASN A 21 19.64 -4.75 -5.17
N GLY A 22 18.88 -3.67 -4.89
CA GLY A 22 19.34 -2.29 -4.93
C GLY A 22 19.85 -1.75 -3.59
N GLY A 23 19.66 -2.48 -2.49
CA GLY A 23 19.96 -2.00 -1.14
C GLY A 23 18.80 -2.17 -0.16
N MET A 24 18.82 -1.41 0.92
CA MET A 24 17.90 -1.50 2.05
C MET A 24 17.04 -0.24 2.19
N LEU A 25 15.74 -0.42 2.40
CA LEU A 25 14.82 0.59 2.94
C LEU A 25 14.65 0.34 4.44
N ASN A 26 15.04 1.32 5.25
CA ASN A 26 14.90 1.30 6.70
C ASN A 26 13.80 2.28 7.13
N LEU A 27 12.67 1.75 7.61
CA LEU A 27 11.55 2.59 8.08
C LEU A 27 11.76 3.18 9.48
N ASP A 28 12.77 2.71 10.24
CA ASP A 28 13.16 3.30 11.53
C ASP A 28 13.91 4.62 11.32
N THR A 29 14.86 4.65 10.39
CA THR A 29 15.60 5.88 10.02
C THR A 29 14.95 6.65 8.89
N ASN A 30 13.93 6.08 8.23
CA ASN A 30 13.31 6.59 7.01
C ASN A 30 14.34 6.84 5.89
N GLU A 31 15.31 5.94 5.74
CA GLU A 31 16.40 6.05 4.75
C GLU A 31 16.43 4.86 3.80
N ILE A 32 16.79 5.14 2.54
CA ILE A 32 17.28 4.13 1.60
C ILE A 32 18.80 4.17 1.58
N THR A 33 19.42 3.00 1.62
CA THR A 33 20.88 2.84 1.63
C THR A 33 21.30 1.72 0.67
N PRO A 34 22.54 1.71 0.14
CA PRO A 34 23.06 0.61 -0.67
C PRO A 34 23.35 -0.68 0.13
N GLU A 35 23.07 -0.70 1.45
CA GLU A 35 23.35 -1.81 2.34
C GLU A 35 22.57 -3.07 1.91
N GLY A 36 23.25 -4.22 1.85
CA GLY A 36 22.64 -5.47 1.37
C GLY A 36 22.30 -5.52 -0.12
N GLY A 37 22.66 -4.49 -0.91
CA GLY A 37 22.47 -4.46 -2.36
C GLY A 37 23.47 -5.32 -3.13
N LEU A 38 23.19 -5.53 -4.43
CA LEU A 38 23.97 -6.40 -5.31
C LEU A 38 25.24 -5.69 -5.79
N ARG A 39 26.41 -6.09 -5.27
CA ARG A 39 27.71 -5.51 -5.67
C ARG A 39 28.30 -6.25 -6.86
N GLU A 40 29.33 -5.66 -7.45
CA GLU A 40 29.90 -6.11 -8.73
C GLU A 40 30.40 -7.56 -8.71
N ARG A 41 30.95 -8.00 -7.58
CA ARG A 41 31.46 -9.37 -7.42
C ARG A 41 30.34 -10.40 -7.49
N GLU A 42 29.26 -10.18 -6.75
CA GLU A 42 28.10 -11.07 -6.71
C GLU A 42 27.32 -10.98 -8.03
N ALA A 43 27.20 -9.78 -8.60
CA ALA A 43 26.54 -9.55 -9.87
C ALA A 43 27.24 -10.30 -11.03
N SER A 44 28.57 -10.19 -11.10
CA SER A 44 29.38 -10.85 -12.14
C SER A 44 29.24 -12.37 -12.12
N ALA A 45 29.16 -12.97 -10.94
CA ALA A 45 28.95 -14.41 -10.78
C ALA A 45 27.57 -14.88 -11.28
N MET A 46 26.59 -13.98 -11.34
CA MET A 46 25.23 -14.22 -11.80
C MET A 46 24.97 -13.71 -13.23
N GLY A 47 25.99 -13.17 -13.92
CA GLY A 47 25.83 -12.53 -15.22
C GLY A 47 24.98 -11.25 -15.20
N LEU A 48 24.86 -10.63 -14.01
CA LEU A 48 24.14 -9.38 -13.79
C LEU A 48 25.13 -8.23 -13.59
N LYS A 49 24.64 -6.99 -13.64
CA LYS A 49 25.41 -5.79 -13.27
C LYS A 49 25.12 -5.42 -11.82
N ALA A 50 26.08 -4.76 -11.15
CA ALA A 50 25.81 -4.19 -9.84
C ALA A 50 24.59 -3.27 -9.87
N ASN A 51 23.81 -3.30 -8.79
CA ASN A 51 22.65 -2.45 -8.59
C ASN A 51 22.71 -1.91 -7.16
N LEU A 52 23.17 -0.67 -7.01
CA LEU A 52 23.28 -0.03 -5.70
C LEU A 52 22.60 1.34 -5.80
N LEU A 53 21.56 1.53 -5.00
CA LEU A 53 20.86 2.80 -4.90
C LEU A 53 21.71 3.79 -4.10
N GLU A 54 21.67 5.05 -4.51
CA GLU A 54 22.28 6.13 -3.73
C GLU A 54 21.55 6.31 -2.40
N LYS A 55 22.31 6.72 -1.37
CA LYS A 55 21.72 6.98 -0.06
C LYS A 55 20.79 8.19 -0.17
N PHE A 56 19.55 8.03 0.25
CA PHE A 56 18.62 9.15 0.38
C PHE A 56 17.67 8.98 1.56
N THR A 57 17.27 10.10 2.15
CA THR A 57 16.27 10.14 3.21
C THR A 57 14.90 10.35 2.58
N LEU A 58 13.94 9.51 2.94
CA LEU A 58 12.56 9.65 2.51
C LEU A 58 11.96 10.93 3.12
N PRO A 59 11.02 11.59 2.42
CA PRO A 59 10.29 12.72 2.98
C PRO A 59 9.65 12.32 4.32
N SER A 60 9.96 13.05 5.38
CA SER A 60 9.35 12.84 6.69
C SER A 60 7.93 13.42 6.67
N ILE A 61 6.93 12.55 6.52
CA ILE A 61 5.57 12.88 6.91
C ILE A 61 5.41 12.32 8.32
N THR A 62 5.34 13.18 9.32
CA THR A 62 4.95 12.79 10.68
C THR A 62 3.52 12.28 10.63
N VAL A 63 3.36 10.97 10.68
CA VAL A 63 2.06 10.31 10.84
C VAL A 63 1.90 10.07 12.33
N GLU A 64 1.07 10.89 12.98
CA GLU A 64 0.74 10.70 14.38
C GLU A 64 -0.31 9.58 14.51
N ALA A 65 -0.17 8.72 15.52
CA ALA A 65 -1.09 7.62 15.82
C ALA A 65 -1.91 7.86 17.11
N GLU A 66 -1.86 9.09 17.64
CA GLU A 66 -2.70 9.55 18.74
C GLU A 66 -4.17 9.63 18.33
N ALA A 67 -5.09 9.71 19.29
CA ALA A 67 -6.51 9.90 19.01
C ALA A 67 -6.81 11.22 18.27
N ASN A 68 -5.92 12.20 18.38
CA ASN A 68 -5.94 13.44 17.62
C ASN A 68 -4.63 13.58 16.85
N THR A 69 -4.66 13.25 15.56
CA THR A 69 -3.49 13.30 14.68
C THR A 69 -3.22 14.70 14.12
N GLY A 70 -3.89 15.74 14.64
CA GLY A 70 -3.89 17.06 14.05
C GLY A 70 -4.55 17.10 12.67
N GLY A 71 -4.38 18.23 11.96
CA GLY A 71 -4.82 18.36 10.58
C GLY A 71 -3.69 18.00 9.62
N ASP A 72 -3.90 17.03 8.74
CA ASP A 72 -2.97 16.74 7.66
C ASP A 72 -3.33 17.50 6.37
N SER A 73 -2.31 17.80 5.58
CA SER A 73 -2.45 18.61 4.37
C SER A 73 -3.24 17.89 3.27
N LEU A 74 -3.20 16.55 3.24
CA LEU A 74 -3.92 15.74 2.26
C LEU A 74 -5.42 15.77 2.55
N THR A 75 -5.86 15.50 3.79
CA THR A 75 -7.26 15.62 4.21
C THR A 75 -7.79 17.02 3.95
N SER A 76 -7.01 18.06 4.28
CA SER A 76 -7.38 19.45 4.01
C SER A 76 -7.56 19.71 2.51
N ALA A 77 -6.69 19.16 1.66
CA ALA A 77 -6.80 19.26 0.20
C ALA A 77 -8.02 18.51 -0.33
N HIS A 78 -8.31 17.31 0.18
CA HIS A 78 -9.51 16.53 -0.18
C HIS A 78 -10.80 17.30 0.15
N MET A 79 -10.89 17.85 1.36
CA MET A 79 -12.06 18.64 1.78
C MET A 79 -12.22 19.92 0.95
N ARG A 80 -11.12 20.60 0.63
CA ARG A 80 -11.15 21.77 -0.26
C ARG A 80 -11.69 21.39 -1.64
N ASN A 81 -11.15 20.34 -2.26
CA ASN A 81 -11.59 19.89 -3.57
C ASN A 81 -13.09 19.54 -3.58
N TRP A 82 -13.58 18.87 -2.53
CA TRP A 82 -15.00 18.58 -2.40
C TRP A 82 -15.86 19.85 -2.33
N MET A 83 -15.48 20.83 -1.50
CA MET A 83 -16.20 22.10 -1.39
C MET A 83 -16.21 22.89 -2.71
N GLU A 84 -15.12 22.87 -3.46
CA GLU A 84 -15.01 23.47 -4.79
C GLU A 84 -15.96 22.78 -5.78
N CYS A 85 -15.96 21.45 -5.85
CA CYS A 85 -16.88 20.69 -6.70
C CYS A 85 -18.35 21.03 -6.40
N VAL A 86 -18.73 21.14 -5.12
CA VAL A 86 -20.10 21.52 -4.72
C VAL A 86 -20.44 22.93 -5.19
N ARG A 87 -19.52 23.89 -4.99
CA ARG A 87 -19.72 25.29 -5.39
C ARG A 87 -19.89 25.43 -6.90
N GLU A 88 -19.08 24.72 -7.67
CA GLU A 88 -19.07 24.77 -9.13
C GLU A 88 -20.11 23.86 -9.78
N LYS A 89 -20.78 23.01 -8.99
CA LYS A 89 -21.65 21.92 -9.47
C LYS A 89 -20.91 20.99 -10.44
N ASN A 90 -19.63 20.74 -10.17
CA ASN A 90 -18.80 19.89 -11.00
C ASN A 90 -19.15 18.41 -10.76
N MET A 91 -19.62 17.73 -11.80
CA MET A 91 -19.98 16.31 -11.78
C MET A 91 -18.77 15.39 -11.98
N ALA A 92 -17.65 15.90 -12.51
CA ALA A 92 -16.41 15.16 -12.71
C ALA A 92 -15.52 15.27 -11.47
N THR A 93 -15.94 14.65 -10.37
CA THR A 93 -15.19 14.64 -9.11
C THR A 93 -13.96 13.73 -9.20
N ASN A 94 -12.93 14.02 -8.40
CA ASN A 94 -11.72 13.18 -8.33
C ASN A 94 -11.97 11.77 -7.79
N CYS A 95 -13.07 11.56 -7.06
CA CYS A 95 -13.49 10.26 -6.55
C CYS A 95 -15.00 10.09 -6.81
N PRO A 96 -15.38 9.58 -7.99
CA PRO A 96 -16.76 9.31 -8.32
C PRO A 96 -17.26 8.05 -7.57
N VAL A 97 -18.59 7.90 -7.48
CA VAL A 97 -19.21 6.82 -6.69
C VAL A 97 -18.81 5.43 -7.18
N GLU A 98 -18.55 5.28 -8.47
CA GLU A 98 -18.11 4.05 -9.12
C GLU A 98 -16.73 3.59 -8.62
N ALA A 99 -15.83 4.54 -8.33
CA ALA A 99 -14.53 4.24 -7.74
C ALA A 99 -14.71 3.68 -6.31
N GLY A 100 -15.56 4.33 -5.51
CA GLY A 100 -15.92 3.85 -4.16
C GLY A 100 -16.58 2.47 -4.19
N HIS A 101 -17.49 2.24 -5.13
CA HIS A 101 -18.15 0.94 -5.31
C HIS A 101 -17.14 -0.17 -5.65
N SER A 102 -16.22 0.11 -6.58
CA SER A 102 -15.20 -0.85 -7.00
C SER A 102 -14.25 -1.20 -5.86
N HIS A 103 -13.87 -0.21 -5.04
CA HIS A 103 -13.05 -0.44 -3.86
C HIS A 103 -13.79 -1.28 -2.82
N ALA A 104 -15.06 -0.98 -2.52
CA ALA A 104 -15.85 -1.76 -1.58
C ALA A 104 -15.98 -3.24 -1.99
N ILE A 105 -16.14 -3.52 -3.29
CA ILE A 105 -16.12 -4.89 -3.83
C ILE A 105 -14.77 -5.55 -3.54
N ALA A 106 -13.65 -4.89 -3.84
CA ALA A 106 -12.32 -5.44 -3.61
C ALA A 106 -12.07 -5.77 -2.13
N CYS A 107 -12.47 -4.88 -1.20
CA CYS A 107 -12.37 -5.13 0.23
C CYS A 107 -13.19 -6.34 0.66
N ALA A 108 -14.43 -6.46 0.17
CA ALA A 108 -15.28 -7.60 0.49
C ALA A 108 -14.75 -8.91 -0.11
N MET A 109 -14.17 -8.87 -1.31
CA MET A 109 -13.47 -10.02 -1.91
C MET A 109 -12.25 -10.44 -1.10
N ALA A 110 -11.46 -9.49 -0.59
CA ALA A 110 -10.32 -9.77 0.27
C ALA A 110 -10.77 -10.46 1.58
N ASN A 111 -11.84 -9.97 2.21
CA ASN A 111 -12.43 -10.62 3.39
C ASN A 111 -12.93 -12.04 3.07
N ALA A 112 -13.57 -12.25 1.93
CA ALA A 112 -14.01 -13.57 1.49
C ALA A 112 -12.83 -14.53 1.31
N ALA A 113 -11.76 -14.08 0.64
CA ALA A 113 -10.56 -14.88 0.41
C ALA A 113 -9.86 -15.22 1.74
N TYR A 114 -9.73 -14.24 2.64
CA TYR A 114 -9.15 -14.43 3.96
C TYR A 114 -9.90 -15.48 4.78
N ARG A 115 -11.23 -15.40 4.84
CA ARG A 115 -12.05 -16.31 5.65
C ARG A 115 -12.17 -17.72 5.08
N THR A 116 -12.10 -17.86 3.76
CA THR A 116 -12.30 -19.15 3.09
C THR A 116 -11.00 -19.84 2.69
N GLY A 117 -9.88 -19.12 2.64
CA GLY A 117 -8.63 -19.61 2.05
C GLY A 117 -8.71 -19.84 0.53
N MET A 118 -9.77 -19.38 -0.13
CA MET A 118 -10.05 -19.62 -1.55
C MET A 118 -9.91 -18.33 -2.35
N ARG A 119 -9.64 -18.45 -3.66
CA ARG A 119 -9.71 -17.31 -4.57
C ARG A 119 -11.14 -16.76 -4.60
N ALA A 120 -11.29 -15.47 -4.29
CA ALA A 120 -12.54 -14.74 -4.41
C ALA A 120 -12.67 -14.07 -5.78
N THR A 121 -13.88 -14.01 -6.33
CA THR A 121 -14.23 -13.31 -7.57
C THR A 121 -15.55 -12.56 -7.39
N TYR A 122 -15.72 -11.46 -8.12
CA TYR A 122 -17.00 -10.73 -8.17
C TYR A 122 -17.75 -11.08 -9.46
N ASP A 123 -19.01 -11.48 -9.31
CA ASP A 123 -19.94 -11.64 -10.44
C ASP A 123 -20.72 -10.34 -10.64
N ALA A 124 -20.39 -9.61 -11.69
CA ALA A 124 -21.03 -8.33 -12.01
C ALA A 124 -22.51 -8.45 -12.41
N LYS A 125 -22.96 -9.63 -12.89
CA LYS A 125 -24.36 -9.85 -13.27
C LYS A 125 -25.24 -10.03 -12.04
N THR A 126 -24.79 -10.87 -11.12
CA THR A 126 -25.55 -11.19 -9.90
C THR A 126 -25.22 -10.24 -8.73
N LYS A 127 -24.16 -9.42 -8.88
CA LYS A 127 -23.60 -8.54 -7.86
C LYS A 127 -23.19 -9.29 -6.59
N GLN A 128 -22.67 -10.50 -6.76
CA GLN A 128 -22.28 -11.40 -5.66
C GLN A 128 -20.77 -11.62 -5.64
N ILE A 129 -20.25 -11.87 -4.45
CA ILE A 129 -18.89 -12.35 -4.26
C ILE A 129 -18.93 -13.87 -4.17
N VAL A 130 -18.07 -14.52 -4.93
CA VAL A 130 -17.98 -15.98 -5.02
C VAL A 130 -16.60 -16.41 -4.54
N ALA A 131 -16.55 -17.38 -3.64
CA ALA A 131 -15.32 -18.01 -3.18
C ALA A 131 -15.50 -19.54 -3.22
N GLY A 132 -14.53 -20.26 -3.79
CA GLY A 132 -14.63 -21.72 -3.93
C GLY A 132 -15.85 -22.20 -4.71
N GLY A 133 -16.33 -21.41 -5.68
CA GLY A 133 -17.51 -21.73 -6.49
C GLY A 133 -18.86 -21.52 -5.81
N LYS A 134 -18.90 -20.94 -4.60
CA LYS A 134 -20.15 -20.65 -3.86
C LYS A 134 -20.25 -19.16 -3.55
N ILE A 135 -21.49 -18.65 -3.49
CA ILE A 135 -21.75 -17.29 -3.00
C ILE A 135 -21.22 -17.20 -1.56
N PHE A 136 -20.35 -16.22 -1.33
CA PHE A 136 -19.80 -15.95 -0.03
C PHE A 136 -20.86 -15.35 0.89
N LYS A 137 -21.04 -15.95 2.07
CA LYS A 137 -21.91 -15.48 3.16
C LYS A 137 -21.07 -15.37 4.42
N TYR A 138 -21.31 -14.33 5.22
CA TYR A 138 -20.54 -14.00 6.42
C TYR A 138 -21.18 -14.51 7.69
#